data_AF-A0A4Z0B3S4-F1
#
_entry.id   AF-A0A4Z0B3S4-F1
#
_cell.length_a   1.000
_cell.length_b   1.000
_cell.length_c   1.000
_cell.angle_alpha   90.00
_cell.angle_beta   90.00
_cell.angle_gamma   90.00
#
_symmetry.space_group_name_H-M   'P 1'
#
loop_
_entity.id
_entity.type
_entity.pdbx_description
1 polymer ?
#
loop_
_entity_poly.entity_id
_entity_poly.type
_entity_poly.pdbx_seq_one_letter_code
_entity_poly.pdbx_strand_id
1 'polypeptide(L)'
;MSSTKAEADYFAQEHVHTVDDGRGAREVYLDGVKVQDAFFADTQLGLVVAYCEPVEIIPGTDRIDSYHAWGEVRVEPKIDEV
;
A
#
# COMPACT_ATOMS: atom_id res chain seq x y z
N MET A 1 20.20 17.44 8.27
CA MET A 1 20.02 16.98 6.88
C MET A 1 20.20 15.47 6.85
N SER A 2 19.12 14.70 7.01
CA SER A 2 19.20 13.22 7.03
C SER A 2 17.82 12.53 6.90
N SER A 3 16.74 13.23 6.50
CA SER A 3 15.41 12.59 6.45
C SER A 3 15.19 11.79 5.17
N THR A 4 15.62 12.30 4.01
CA THR A 4 15.34 11.68 2.71
C THR A 4 16.00 10.31 2.54
N LYS A 5 17.22 10.13 3.09
CA LYS A 5 17.89 8.82 3.04
C LYS A 5 17.23 7.81 3.95
N ALA A 6 16.88 8.20 5.18
CA ALA A 6 16.21 7.32 6.13
C ALA A 6 14.82 6.87 5.62
N GLU A 7 14.13 7.76 4.93
CA GLU A 7 12.84 7.47 4.29
C GLU A 7 13.00 6.51 3.10
N ALA A 8 13.96 6.77 2.20
CA ALA A 8 14.25 5.86 1.09
C ALA A 8 14.69 4.47 1.58
N ASP A 9 15.52 4.43 2.64
CA ASP A 9 15.96 3.19 3.27
C ASP A 9 14.76 2.42 3.86
N TYR A 10 13.74 3.10 4.39
CA TYR A 10 12.52 2.47 4.89
C TYR A 10 11.70 1.83 3.76
N PHE A 11 11.44 2.56 2.67
CA PHE A 11 10.62 2.07 1.56
C PHE A 11 11.32 1.00 0.70
N ALA A 12 12.65 0.87 0.78
CA ALA A 12 13.41 -0.17 0.10
C ALA A 12 13.37 -1.53 0.82
N GLN A 13 12.77 -1.61 2.03
CA GLN A 13 12.71 -2.85 2.80
C GLN A 13 11.77 -3.87 2.16
N GLU A 14 12.11 -5.15 2.29
CA GLU A 14 11.36 -6.24 1.66
C GLU A 14 9.89 -6.30 2.13
N HIS A 15 9.62 -6.01 3.40
CA HIS A 15 8.29 -6.05 4.00
C HIS A 15 7.40 -4.84 3.67
N VAL A 16 7.97 -3.76 3.12
CA VAL A 16 7.25 -2.55 2.72
C VAL A 16 6.97 -2.61 1.23
N HIS A 17 5.71 -2.48 0.83
CA HIS A 17 5.25 -2.54 -0.55
C HIS A 17 4.58 -1.23 -0.94
N THR A 18 4.95 -0.72 -2.10
CA THR A 18 4.37 0.47 -2.73
C THR A 18 4.14 0.21 -4.21
N VAL A 19 3.23 0.95 -4.85
CA VAL A 19 3.00 0.86 -6.30
C VAL A 19 4.28 1.01 -7.13
N ASP A 20 5.23 1.82 -6.67
CA ASP A 20 6.48 2.14 -7.37
C ASP A 20 7.71 1.38 -6.84
N ASP A 21 7.52 0.30 -6.07
CA ASP A 21 8.64 -0.47 -5.48
C ASP A 21 9.47 -1.29 -6.50
N GLY A 22 9.13 -1.18 -7.79
CA GLY A 22 9.83 -1.83 -8.91
C GLY A 22 9.60 -3.34 -9.02
N ARG A 23 8.64 -3.87 -8.26
CA ARG A 23 8.60 -5.29 -7.93
C ARG A 23 7.33 -5.96 -8.49
N GLY A 24 6.49 -5.22 -9.23
CA GLY A 24 5.34 -5.71 -10.00
C GLY A 24 3.98 -5.51 -9.32
N ALA A 25 2.89 -5.87 -10.03
CA ALA A 25 1.53 -5.80 -9.49
C ALA A 25 1.31 -6.86 -8.39
N ARG A 26 0.54 -6.49 -7.35
CA ARG A 26 0.33 -7.33 -6.17
C ARG A 26 -1.10 -7.25 -5.67
N GLU A 27 -1.52 -8.31 -5.01
CA GLU A 27 -2.73 -8.35 -4.22
C GLU A 27 -2.37 -8.20 -2.75
N VAL A 28 -3.07 -7.29 -2.07
CA VAL A 28 -2.90 -7.03 -0.64
C VAL A 28 -4.10 -7.60 0.10
N TYR A 29 -3.83 -8.30 1.19
CA TYR A 29 -4.81 -8.90 2.07
C TYR A 29 -4.63 -8.36 3.49
N LEU A 30 -5.73 -8.00 4.14
CA LEU A 30 -5.79 -7.60 5.53
C LEU A 30 -6.71 -8.58 6.28
N ASP A 31 -6.19 -9.25 7.30
CA ASP A 31 -6.90 -10.27 8.08
C ASP A 31 -7.57 -11.33 7.17
N GLY A 32 -6.87 -11.70 6.09
CA GLY A 32 -7.35 -12.66 5.08
C GLY A 32 -8.36 -12.11 4.06
N VAL A 33 -8.78 -10.85 4.19
CA VAL A 33 -9.69 -10.18 3.24
C VAL A 33 -8.88 -9.37 2.23
N LYS A 34 -9.15 -9.56 0.94
CA LYS A 34 -8.50 -8.79 -0.12
C LYS A 34 -8.88 -7.30 0.00
N VAL A 35 -7.87 -6.44 0.04
CA VAL A 35 -8.03 -4.98 0.03
C VAL A 35 -7.98 -4.49 -1.42
N GLN A 36 -9.04 -3.81 -1.86
CA GLN A 36 -9.08 -3.18 -3.17
C GLN A 36 -8.27 -1.89 -3.17
N ASP A 37 -7.59 -1.60 -4.28
CA ASP A 37 -6.87 -0.35 -4.52
C ASP A 37 -5.87 0.06 -3.41
N ALA A 38 -5.24 -0.95 -2.78
CA ALA A 38 -4.14 -0.73 -1.86
C ALA A 38 -2.91 -0.21 -2.61
N PHE A 39 -2.36 0.93 -2.16
CA PHE A 39 -1.18 1.55 -2.76
C PHE A 39 0.04 1.54 -1.83
N PHE A 40 -0.16 1.18 -0.55
CA PHE A 40 0.89 0.95 0.42
C PHE A 40 0.52 -0.22 1.33
N ALA A 41 1.51 -1.08 1.65
CA ALA A 41 1.37 -2.12 2.65
C ALA A 41 2.70 -2.36 3.37
N ASP A 42 2.69 -2.44 4.70
CA ASP A 42 3.82 -2.89 5.51
C ASP A 42 3.42 -4.16 6.26
N THR A 43 4.00 -5.29 5.82
CA THR A 43 3.69 -6.63 6.36
C THR A 43 4.24 -6.85 7.77
N GLN A 44 5.25 -6.08 8.19
CA GLN A 44 5.83 -6.19 9.53
C GLN A 44 5.12 -5.28 10.52
N LEU A 45 4.76 -4.07 10.10
CA LEU A 45 3.99 -3.12 10.90
C LEU A 45 2.50 -3.52 11.00
N GLY A 46 2.00 -4.26 10.01
CA GLY A 46 0.60 -4.65 9.91
C GLY A 46 -0.30 -3.50 9.45
N LEU A 47 0.19 -2.65 8.55
CA LEU A 47 -0.50 -1.45 8.05
C LEU A 47 -0.78 -1.56 6.54
N VAL A 48 -1.99 -1.21 6.12
CA VAL A 48 -2.37 -0.99 4.72
C VAL A 48 -2.94 0.40 4.55
N VAL A 49 -2.61 1.05 3.43
CA VAL A 49 -3.29 2.26 2.97
C VAL A 49 -3.88 2.01 1.58
N ALA A 50 -5.16 2.34 1.44
CA ALA A 50 -5.93 2.10 0.23
C ALA A 50 -6.87 3.28 -0.05
N TYR A 51 -7.26 3.42 -1.32
CA TYR A 51 -8.26 4.41 -1.71
C TYR A 51 -9.66 3.99 -1.24
N CYS A 52 -10.49 4.96 -0.88
CA CYS A 52 -11.90 4.71 -0.58
C CYS A 52 -12.67 4.32 -1.85
N GLU A 53 -13.72 3.50 -1.68
CA GLU A 53 -14.68 3.19 -2.74
C GLU A 53 -16.06 3.76 -2.36
N PRO A 54 -16.67 4.64 -3.17
CA PRO A 54 -16.21 5.11 -4.48
C PRO A 54 -14.97 6.02 -4.40
N VAL A 55 -14.19 6.05 -5.48
CA VAL A 55 -13.02 6.92 -5.62
C VAL A 55 -13.48 8.38 -5.70
N GLU A 56 -13.09 9.18 -4.70
CA GLU A 56 -13.43 10.61 -4.62
C GLU A 56 -12.16 11.46 -4.40
N ILE A 57 -12.18 12.69 -4.91
CA ILE A 57 -11.16 13.69 -4.60
C ILE A 57 -11.63 14.48 -3.38
N ILE A 58 -10.78 14.63 -2.38
CA ILE A 58 -11.10 15.39 -1.16
C ILE A 58 -11.38 16.85 -1.56
N PRO A 59 -12.54 17.42 -1.22
CA PRO A 59 -12.92 18.77 -1.62
C PRO A 59 -11.88 19.83 -1.26
N GLY A 60 -11.50 20.66 -2.25
CA GLY A 60 -10.49 21.71 -2.07
C GLY A 60 -9.04 21.22 -2.12
N THR A 61 -8.82 19.96 -2.50
CA THR A 61 -7.48 19.37 -2.67
C THR A 61 -7.33 18.71 -4.05
N ASP A 62 -6.13 18.22 -4.34
CA ASP A 62 -5.78 17.38 -5.49
C ASP A 62 -5.55 15.91 -5.09
N ARG A 63 -6.04 15.51 -3.92
CA ARG A 63 -5.80 14.18 -3.33
C ARG A 63 -7.03 13.30 -3.39
N ILE A 64 -6.81 12.03 -3.72
CA ILE A 64 -7.84 10.98 -3.65
C ILE A 64 -8.05 10.60 -2.18
N ASP A 65 -9.30 10.41 -1.77
CA ASP A 65 -9.63 9.98 -0.42
C ASP A 65 -9.12 8.55 -0.15
N SER A 66 -8.57 8.35 1.04
CA SER A 66 -7.89 7.11 1.41
C SER A 66 -8.05 6.81 2.89
N TYR A 67 -7.98 5.53 3.23
CA TYR A 67 -8.07 5.06 4.60
C TYR A 67 -6.85 4.23 5.00
N HIS A 68 -6.61 4.17 6.31
CA HIS A 68 -5.57 3.36 6.91
C HIS A 68 -6.23 2.23 7.70
N ALA A 69 -5.74 1.01 7.54
CA ALA A 69 -6.25 -0.14 8.25
C ALA A 69 -5.10 -0.98 8.83
N TRP A 70 -5.34 -1.56 10.00
CA TRP A 70 -4.34 -2.27 10.80
C TRP A 70 -4.78 -3.71 11.05
N GLY A 71 -3.83 -4.65 10.98
CA GLY A 71 -4.10 -6.08 11.15
C GLY A 71 -2.98 -6.96 10.62
N GLU A 72 -3.28 -8.23 10.36
CA GLU A 72 -2.36 -9.13 9.67
C GLU A 72 -2.33 -8.78 8.18
N VAL A 73 -1.18 -8.34 7.69
CA VAL A 73 -1.01 -7.92 6.30
C VAL A 73 -0.22 -8.97 5.53
N ARG A 74 -0.82 -9.44 4.43
CA ARG A 74 -0.19 -10.36 3.49
C ARG A 74 -0.21 -9.76 2.10
N VAL A 75 0.90 -9.91 1.38
CA VAL A 75 1.04 -9.39 0.03
C VAL A 75 1.50 -10.50 -0.90
N GLU A 76 0.78 -10.69 -2.01
CA GLU A 76 1.03 -11.75 -2.97
C GLU A 76 1.25 -11.16 -4.37
N PRO A 77 2.15 -11.73 -5.20
CA PRO A 77 2.24 -11.36 -6.61
C PRO A 77 0.89 -11.57 -7.29
N LYS A 78 0.43 -10.56 -8.03
CA LYS A 78 -0.76 -10.74 -8.85
C LYS A 78 -0.41 -11.63 -10.03
N ILE A 79 -1.03 -12.81 -10.10
CA ILE A 79 -0.92 -13.68 -11.26
C ILE A 79 -2.00 -13.21 -12.25
N ASP A 80 -1.58 -12.55 -13.32
CA ASP A 80 -2.49 -12.30 -14.43
C ASP A 80 -2.73 -13.65 -15.13
N GLU A 81 -3.97 -14.15 -15.10
CA GLU A 81 -4.35 -15.31 -15.90
C GLU A 81 -4.20 -14.96 -17.39
N VAL A 82 -3.37 -15.75 -18.10
CA VAL A 82 -3.07 -15.62 -19.54
C VAL A 82 -4.19 -16.20 -20.40
#